data_AF-A0AAE0CKZ4-F1
#
_entry.id   AF-A0AAE0CKZ4-F1
#
_cell.length_a   1.000
_cell.length_b   1.000
_cell.length_c   1.000
_cell.angle_alpha   90.00
_cell.angle_beta   90.00
_cell.angle_gamma   90.00
#
_symmetry.space_group_name_H-M   'P 1'
#
loop_
_entity.id
_entity.type
_entity.pdbx_description
1 polymer ?
#
loop_
_entity_poly.entity_id
_entity_poly.type
_entity_poly.pdbx_seq_one_letter_code
_entity_poly.pdbx_strand_id
1 'polypeptide(L)'
;MEFQDSPVGTGFSYMEDESLVVKTDDDAATDLTTLLKMIFDGNENLQKSPLYIFAASYGGNFAVTLGLSALKAIPAGQLKLQLGGVALGNSWISPEDIVFPWTPLLKDLSPMKNNGLNISNSIKQKIVEGKYENATSTWEELENVIAEYSTTEKLRIIPENVSWGGQGGLIFSAMIGDFMKPRVDELLAKGINVTVYNGQVDLICCTKGVEAWVQKLKQYSGLSFIMSAYRSSQEQQAEPCLQDAASQSWYPQSVVSPNSFRLLTPDSSSSSSYSLQRPTEHPQTLSSHVSPGEAAGVIALLKDKSVDELQKLLSDKDAYHQFLLSVDQVKIQNKVSCKNISLPFYRKQNLEKEPRIMELRNQCKIIRTTELSAAQEKLNELNKQKEELLKFYSPGSLLQKLQGVMNKIEEESEALHRQLLVTEIDIVSFVQKYKKLRTIYHQRALIHLVAKTSSIG
;
A
#
# COMPACT_ATOMS: atom_id res chain seq x y z
N MET A 1 -2.31 4.70 -25.32
CA MET A 1 -1.82 4.43 -23.95
C MET A 1 -1.97 2.95 -23.75
N GLU A 2 -0.91 2.27 -23.39
CA GLU A 2 -0.86 0.81 -23.24
C GLU A 2 -0.46 0.51 -21.81
N PHE A 3 -1.15 -0.44 -21.18
CA PHE A 3 -0.91 -0.86 -19.80
C PHE A 3 -0.35 -2.28 -19.85
N GLN A 4 0.86 -2.44 -19.31
CA GLN A 4 1.56 -3.71 -19.36
C GLN A 4 1.70 -4.28 -17.96
N ASP A 5 1.19 -5.50 -17.78
CA ASP A 5 1.45 -6.31 -16.59
C ASP A 5 2.85 -6.90 -16.71
N SER A 6 3.76 -6.49 -15.83
CA SER A 6 5.17 -6.91 -15.84
C SER A 6 5.76 -6.78 -14.45
N PRO A 7 6.70 -7.66 -14.05
CA PRO A 7 7.25 -8.81 -14.79
C PRO A 7 6.27 -9.98 -14.96
N VAL A 8 6.68 -11.02 -15.70
CA VAL A 8 5.93 -12.28 -15.79
C VAL A 8 5.69 -12.84 -14.38
N GLY A 9 4.45 -13.24 -14.10
CA GLY A 9 3.93 -13.56 -12.76
C GLY A 9 3.17 -12.41 -12.08
N THR A 10 3.03 -11.26 -12.75
CA THR A 10 2.23 -10.12 -12.29
C THR A 10 0.93 -10.02 -13.10
N GLY A 11 -0.21 -9.84 -12.41
CA GLY A 11 -1.49 -9.59 -13.07
C GLY A 11 -1.90 -10.71 -14.03
N PHE A 12 -2.15 -10.36 -15.29
CA PHE A 12 -2.48 -11.30 -16.37
C PHE A 12 -1.26 -11.88 -17.09
N SER A 13 -0.05 -11.39 -16.82
CA SER A 13 1.18 -11.99 -17.33
C SER A 13 1.55 -13.17 -16.44
N TYR A 14 1.36 -14.40 -16.94
CA TYR A 14 1.59 -15.62 -16.18
C TYR A 14 2.75 -16.45 -16.73
N MET A 15 3.30 -17.33 -15.89
CA MET A 15 4.28 -18.36 -16.26
C MET A 15 3.77 -19.71 -15.77
N GLU A 16 4.10 -20.77 -16.52
CA GLU A 16 3.80 -22.15 -16.13
C GLU A 16 4.90 -22.75 -15.25
N ASP A 17 6.14 -22.26 -15.40
CA ASP A 17 7.31 -22.68 -14.64
C ASP A 17 7.83 -21.53 -13.76
N GLU A 18 7.62 -21.65 -12.45
CA GLU A 18 8.04 -20.65 -11.46
C GLU A 18 9.57 -20.51 -11.34
N SER A 19 10.35 -21.47 -11.83
CA SER A 19 11.82 -21.37 -11.82
C SER A 19 12.37 -20.28 -12.75
N LEU A 20 11.54 -19.82 -13.70
CA LEU A 20 11.84 -18.76 -14.66
C LEU A 20 11.49 -17.36 -14.16
N VAL A 21 11.07 -17.23 -12.89
CA VAL A 21 10.77 -15.93 -12.29
C VAL A 21 11.96 -14.97 -12.44
N VAL A 22 11.67 -13.73 -12.84
CA VAL A 22 12.70 -12.69 -12.94
C VAL A 22 13.34 -12.43 -11.58
N LYS A 23 14.64 -12.18 -11.58
CA LYS A 23 15.41 -11.97 -10.34
C LYS A 23 15.97 -10.55 -10.25
N THR A 24 16.05 -9.87 -11.38
CA THR A 24 16.61 -8.52 -11.47
C THR A 24 15.75 -7.62 -12.33
N ASP A 25 15.86 -6.30 -12.13
CA ASP A 25 15.18 -5.33 -12.99
C ASP A 25 15.74 -5.34 -14.43
N ASP A 26 16.96 -5.86 -14.63
CA ASP A 26 17.59 -6.00 -15.95
C ASP A 26 16.99 -7.20 -16.72
N ASP A 27 16.67 -8.31 -16.02
CA ASP A 27 15.90 -9.42 -16.59
C ASP A 27 14.50 -8.92 -17.02
N ALA A 28 13.81 -8.22 -16.12
CA ALA A 28 12.51 -7.62 -16.42
C ALA A 28 12.58 -6.63 -17.60
N ALA A 29 13.64 -5.83 -17.69
CA ALA A 29 13.86 -4.93 -18.82
C ALA A 29 14.12 -5.69 -20.12
N THR A 30 14.81 -6.83 -20.07
CA THR A 30 15.08 -7.68 -21.24
C THR A 30 13.79 -8.24 -21.81
N ASP A 31 12.90 -8.74 -20.96
CA ASP A 31 11.58 -9.23 -21.35
C ASP A 31 10.71 -8.12 -21.93
N LEU A 32 10.64 -6.97 -21.26
CA LEU A 32 9.91 -5.79 -21.74
C LEU A 32 10.48 -5.27 -23.07
N THR A 33 11.80 -5.31 -23.25
CA THR A 33 12.43 -4.92 -24.52
C THR A 33 12.06 -5.89 -25.63
N THR A 34 11.97 -7.19 -25.33
CA THR A 34 11.50 -8.21 -26.28
C THR A 34 10.05 -7.97 -26.67
N LEU A 35 9.18 -7.62 -25.72
CA LEU A 35 7.82 -7.19 -26.00
C LEU A 35 7.78 -5.97 -26.93
N LEU A 36 8.59 -4.94 -26.65
CA LEU A 36 8.67 -3.75 -27.52
C LEU A 36 9.11 -4.10 -28.94
N LYS A 37 10.06 -5.04 -29.12
CA LYS A 37 10.44 -5.54 -30.46
C LYS A 37 9.23 -6.14 -31.17
N MET A 38 8.48 -7.01 -30.50
CA MET A 38 7.29 -7.65 -31.08
C MET A 38 6.20 -6.65 -31.47
N ILE A 39 6.01 -5.59 -30.68
CA ILE A 39 5.01 -4.55 -30.94
C ILE A 39 5.44 -3.64 -32.11
N PHE A 40 6.70 -3.22 -32.14
CA PHE A 40 7.17 -2.19 -33.06
C PHE A 40 7.70 -2.74 -34.40
N ASP A 41 8.32 -3.93 -34.43
CA ASP A 41 8.98 -4.44 -35.66
C ASP A 41 7.99 -4.70 -36.80
N GLY A 42 6.72 -4.98 -36.49
CA GLY A 42 5.66 -5.20 -37.48
C GLY A 42 4.82 -3.96 -37.84
N ASN A 43 5.07 -2.78 -37.25
CA ASN A 43 4.17 -1.63 -37.37
C ASN A 43 4.91 -0.30 -37.63
N GLU A 44 5.12 0.04 -38.90
CA GLU A 44 5.82 1.27 -39.31
C GLU A 44 5.18 2.58 -38.78
N ASN A 45 3.88 2.58 -38.48
CA ASN A 45 3.22 3.77 -37.92
C ASN A 45 3.63 3.99 -36.46
N LEU A 46 3.81 2.91 -35.69
CA LEU A 46 4.32 2.99 -34.32
C LEU A 46 5.79 3.42 -34.31
N GLN A 47 6.60 2.92 -35.24
CA GLN A 47 8.03 3.27 -35.35
C GLN A 47 8.28 4.78 -35.56
N LYS A 48 7.32 5.49 -36.18
CA LYS A 48 7.38 6.94 -36.40
C LYS A 48 6.95 7.76 -35.18
N SER A 49 6.30 7.13 -34.20
CA SER A 49 5.75 7.81 -33.02
C SER A 49 6.72 7.69 -31.83
N PRO A 50 6.93 8.77 -31.05
CA PRO A 50 7.76 8.70 -29.86
C PRO A 50 7.11 7.87 -28.75
N LEU A 51 7.84 6.91 -28.20
CA LEU A 51 7.47 6.13 -27.02
C LEU A 51 7.82 6.91 -25.75
N TYR A 52 6.84 7.12 -24.88
CA TYR A 52 7.04 7.65 -23.54
C TYR A 52 6.68 6.58 -22.51
N ILE A 53 7.57 6.35 -21.55
CA ILE A 53 7.39 5.36 -20.50
C ILE A 53 6.98 6.08 -19.22
N PHE A 54 5.84 5.71 -18.65
CA PHE A 54 5.32 6.28 -17.40
C PHE A 54 5.26 5.18 -16.34
N ALA A 55 5.81 5.44 -15.16
CA ALA A 55 5.70 4.50 -14.05
C ALA A 55 5.71 5.20 -12.69
N ALA A 56 5.28 4.46 -11.67
CA ALA A 56 5.24 4.93 -10.30
C ALA A 56 5.72 3.87 -9.31
N SER A 57 6.08 4.31 -8.09
CA SER A 57 6.62 3.43 -7.04
C SER A 57 7.82 2.62 -7.56
N TYR A 58 7.88 1.31 -7.26
CA TYR A 58 8.90 0.41 -7.78
C TYR A 58 8.92 0.29 -9.30
N GLY A 59 7.78 0.52 -9.97
CA GLY A 59 7.70 0.58 -11.42
C GLY A 59 8.62 1.64 -12.02
N GLY A 60 9.03 2.64 -11.24
CA GLY A 60 10.08 3.58 -11.65
C GLY A 60 11.39 2.88 -12.01
N ASN A 61 11.82 1.86 -11.26
CA ASN A 61 13.02 1.08 -11.60
C ASN A 61 12.85 0.35 -12.92
N PHE A 62 11.69 -0.27 -13.15
CA PHE A 62 11.40 -0.91 -14.44
C PHE A 62 11.39 0.08 -15.60
N ALA A 63 10.84 1.28 -15.40
CA ALA A 63 10.85 2.31 -16.43
C ALA A 63 12.28 2.78 -16.76
N VAL A 64 13.13 2.88 -15.73
CA VAL A 64 14.54 3.22 -15.86
C VAL A 64 15.30 2.15 -16.63
N THR A 65 15.20 0.89 -16.22
CA THR A 65 15.93 -0.21 -16.86
C THR A 65 15.42 -0.49 -18.27
N LEU A 66 14.11 -0.39 -18.51
CA LEU A 66 13.54 -0.49 -19.85
C LEU A 66 14.05 0.64 -20.75
N GLY A 67 14.07 1.89 -20.26
CA GLY A 67 14.61 3.02 -21.02
C GLY A 67 16.07 2.83 -21.40
N LEU A 68 16.89 2.32 -20.48
CA LEU A 68 18.30 2.01 -20.73
C LEU A 68 18.49 0.84 -21.69
N SER A 69 17.69 -0.21 -21.56
CA SER A 69 17.71 -1.37 -22.46
C SER A 69 17.29 -0.98 -23.88
N ALA A 70 16.21 -0.20 -24.03
CA ALA A 70 15.79 0.34 -25.31
C ALA A 70 16.88 1.22 -25.94
N LEU A 71 17.53 2.09 -25.15
CA LEU A 71 18.61 2.94 -25.64
C LEU A 71 19.84 2.15 -26.13
N LYS A 72 20.10 0.96 -25.58
CA LYS A 72 21.12 0.04 -26.10
C LYS A 72 20.66 -0.66 -27.39
N ALA A 73 19.39 -1.06 -27.45
CA ALA A 73 18.83 -1.84 -28.56
C ALA A 73 18.58 -1.03 -29.84
N ILE A 74 18.22 0.26 -29.72
CA ILE A 74 17.88 1.12 -30.87
C ILE A 74 19.10 1.36 -31.78
N PRO A 75 20.26 1.84 -31.31
CA PRO A 75 21.43 2.05 -32.17
C PRO A 75 22.02 0.74 -32.71
N ALA A 76 21.81 -0.37 -31.99
CA ALA A 76 22.21 -1.71 -32.44
C ALA A 76 21.32 -2.28 -33.56
N GLY A 77 20.27 -1.55 -33.97
CA GLY A 77 19.33 -1.99 -35.01
C GLY A 77 18.41 -3.13 -34.57
N GLN A 78 18.39 -3.45 -33.27
CA GLN A 78 17.59 -4.55 -32.72
C GLN A 78 16.18 -4.13 -32.32
N LEU A 79 15.92 -2.83 -32.20
CA LEU A 79 14.62 -2.27 -31.83
C LEU A 79 14.36 -1.01 -32.65
N LYS A 80 13.31 -1.01 -33.47
CA LYS A 80 12.94 0.15 -34.29
C LYS A 80 11.91 1.00 -33.58
N LEU A 81 12.35 1.95 -32.75
CA LEU A 81 11.45 2.95 -32.17
C LEU A 81 12.17 4.27 -31.88
N GLN A 82 11.39 5.33 -31.67
CA GLN A 82 11.89 6.60 -31.15
C GLN A 82 11.57 6.70 -29.66
N LEU A 83 12.59 6.78 -28.80
CA LEU A 83 12.37 6.96 -27.37
C LEU A 83 12.19 8.45 -27.05
N GLY A 84 10.99 8.84 -26.61
CA GLY A 84 10.63 10.22 -26.32
C GLY A 84 10.99 10.67 -24.90
N GLY A 85 10.95 9.76 -23.92
CA GLY A 85 11.34 10.05 -22.55
C GLY A 85 10.75 9.09 -21.51
N VAL A 86 11.15 9.29 -20.26
CA VAL A 86 10.69 8.53 -19.10
C VAL A 86 10.09 9.47 -18.06
N ALA A 87 8.90 9.15 -17.56
CA ALA A 87 8.22 9.90 -16.52
C ALA A 87 8.07 9.06 -15.26
N LEU A 88 8.62 9.57 -14.16
CA LEU A 88 8.77 8.91 -12.87
C LEU A 88 7.88 9.61 -11.84
N GLY A 89 6.80 8.95 -11.45
CA GLY A 89 5.84 9.44 -10.46
C GLY A 89 6.05 8.77 -9.11
N ASN A 90 6.39 9.48 -8.03
CA ASN A 90 6.51 8.84 -6.71
C ASN A 90 7.38 7.56 -6.76
N SER A 91 8.53 7.62 -7.43
CA SER A 91 9.31 6.44 -7.80
C SER A 91 10.40 6.10 -6.79
N TRP A 92 10.58 4.80 -6.55
CA TRP A 92 11.60 4.25 -5.65
C TRP A 92 12.96 4.12 -6.33
N ILE A 93 13.64 5.25 -6.61
CA ILE A 93 14.86 5.28 -7.44
C ILE A 93 16.16 5.34 -6.64
N SER A 94 16.15 6.10 -5.54
CA SER A 94 17.30 6.25 -4.65
C SER A 94 16.90 5.84 -3.24
N PRO A 95 16.93 4.54 -2.91
CA PRO A 95 16.47 4.03 -1.62
C PRO A 95 17.18 4.72 -0.45
N GLU A 96 18.48 4.99 -0.58
CA GLU A 96 19.27 5.70 0.45
C GLU A 96 18.76 7.13 0.72
N ASP A 97 18.48 7.89 -0.34
CA ASP A 97 18.04 9.27 -0.25
C ASP A 97 16.56 9.35 0.17
N ILE A 98 15.77 8.32 -0.15
CA ILE A 98 14.35 8.22 0.21
C ILE A 98 14.16 7.83 1.67
N VAL A 99 14.90 6.83 2.15
CA VAL A 99 14.74 6.28 3.50
C VAL A 99 15.31 7.20 4.57
N PHE A 100 16.45 7.86 4.31
CA PHE A 100 17.12 8.67 5.32
C PHE A 100 16.23 9.80 5.89
N PRO A 101 15.46 10.55 5.07
CA PRO A 101 14.53 11.57 5.56
C PRO A 101 13.31 11.04 6.32
N TRP A 102 12.99 9.74 6.26
CA TRP A 102 11.85 9.18 6.99
C TRP A 102 11.98 9.43 8.49
N THR A 103 13.17 9.23 9.05
CA THR A 103 13.40 9.41 10.49
C THR A 103 13.14 10.84 10.96
N PRO A 104 13.78 11.90 10.42
CA PRO A 104 13.49 13.26 10.85
C PRO A 104 12.05 13.70 10.50
N LEU A 105 11.49 13.25 9.36
CA LEU A 105 10.09 13.54 9.01
C LEU A 105 9.12 12.96 10.04
N LEU A 106 9.40 11.75 10.53
CA LEU A 106 8.56 11.07 11.49
C LEU A 106 8.80 11.51 12.94
N LYS A 107 10.00 11.98 13.27
CA LYS A 107 10.31 12.61 14.57
C LYS A 107 9.46 13.87 14.80
N ASP A 108 9.19 14.63 13.75
CA ASP A 108 8.28 15.79 13.79
C ASP A 108 6.79 15.37 13.90
N LEU A 109 6.46 14.13 13.51
CA LEU A 109 5.10 13.60 13.45
C LEU A 109 4.69 12.76 14.68
N SER A 110 5.64 12.17 15.38
CA SER A 110 5.50 11.44 16.64
C SER A 110 6.87 11.37 17.35
N PRO A 111 6.94 11.35 18.68
CA PRO A 111 8.20 11.14 19.38
C PRO A 111 8.67 9.68 19.22
N MET A 112 9.17 9.34 18.03
CA MET A 112 9.88 8.08 17.80
C MET A 112 11.09 8.04 18.73
N LYS A 113 11.22 6.96 19.51
CA LYS A 113 12.46 6.69 20.24
C LYS A 113 13.61 6.52 19.24
N ASN A 114 14.84 6.75 19.68
CA ASN A 114 16.11 6.78 18.90
C ASN A 114 16.40 5.55 17.99
N ASN A 115 15.54 4.53 17.96
CA ASN A 115 15.73 3.30 17.18
C ASN A 115 15.63 3.52 15.65
N GLY A 116 14.69 4.34 15.18
CA GLY A 116 14.48 4.56 13.74
C GLY A 116 15.68 5.20 13.01
N LEU A 117 16.40 6.10 13.70
CA LEU A 117 17.62 6.72 13.17
C LEU A 117 18.75 5.70 13.00
N ASN A 118 18.91 4.81 13.98
CA ASN A 118 19.93 3.77 13.95
C ASN A 118 19.67 2.78 12.81
N ILE A 119 18.40 2.39 12.62
CA ILE A 119 18.00 1.49 11.53
C ILE A 119 18.23 2.16 10.18
N SER A 120 17.79 3.43 10.01
CA SER A 120 18.01 4.18 8.76
C SER A 120 19.50 4.34 8.41
N ASN A 121 20.35 4.61 9.40
CA ASN A 121 21.81 4.67 9.21
C ASN A 121 22.40 3.30 8.85
N SER A 122 21.89 2.22 9.45
CA SER A 122 22.31 0.85 9.11
C SER A 122 21.95 0.48 7.67
N ILE A 123 20.76 0.87 7.20
CA ILE A 123 20.34 0.69 5.80
C ILE A 123 21.32 1.39 4.86
N LYS A 124 21.63 2.67 5.13
CA LYS A 124 22.59 3.45 4.33
C LYS A 124 23.96 2.77 4.25
N GLN A 125 24.47 2.28 5.39
CA GLN A 125 25.74 1.57 5.42
C GLN A 125 25.70 0.29 4.57
N LYS A 126 24.64 -0.52 4.69
CA LYS A 126 24.49 -1.76 3.92
C LYS A 126 24.41 -1.52 2.41
N ILE A 127 23.76 -0.43 1.98
CA ILE A 127 23.73 -0.01 0.57
C ILE A 127 25.14 0.34 0.08
N VAL A 128 25.90 1.13 0.85
CA VAL A 128 27.29 1.49 0.51
C VAL A 128 28.20 0.26 0.44
N GLU A 129 27.96 -0.74 1.28
CA GLU A 129 28.69 -2.02 1.28
C GLU A 129 28.23 -2.98 0.17
N GLY A 130 27.24 -2.62 -0.65
CA GLY A 130 26.68 -3.48 -1.71
C GLY A 130 25.85 -4.66 -1.19
N LYS A 131 25.46 -4.66 0.09
CA LYS A 131 24.67 -5.73 0.74
C LYS A 131 23.18 -5.46 0.61
N TYR A 132 22.67 -5.50 -0.62
CA TYR A 132 21.31 -5.05 -0.94
C TYR A 132 20.22 -5.91 -0.31
N GLU A 133 20.33 -7.23 -0.30
CA GLU A 133 19.34 -8.11 0.37
C GLU A 133 19.22 -7.79 1.86
N ASN A 134 20.36 -7.65 2.55
CA ASN A 134 20.38 -7.27 3.95
C ASN A 134 19.80 -5.87 4.17
N ALA A 135 20.05 -4.94 3.24
CA ALA A 135 19.45 -3.61 3.28
C ALA A 135 17.93 -3.69 3.14
N THR A 136 17.39 -4.56 2.28
CA THR A 136 15.96 -4.78 2.09
C THR A 136 15.32 -5.32 3.36
N SER A 137 15.88 -6.36 3.98
CA SER A 137 15.36 -6.88 5.25
C SER A 137 15.38 -5.82 6.36
N THR A 138 16.43 -4.99 6.41
CA THR A 138 16.52 -3.90 7.40
C THR A 138 15.52 -2.77 7.11
N TRP A 139 15.20 -2.55 5.82
CA TRP A 139 14.15 -1.62 5.42
C TRP A 139 12.76 -2.12 5.84
N GLU A 140 12.47 -3.41 5.70
CA GLU A 140 11.22 -4.01 6.22
C GLU A 140 11.11 -3.85 7.74
N GLU A 141 12.21 -4.01 8.49
CA GLU A 141 12.24 -3.71 9.93
C GLU A 141 11.87 -2.25 10.20
N LEU A 142 12.42 -1.30 9.44
CA LEU A 142 12.09 0.12 9.58
C LEU A 142 10.62 0.39 9.23
N GLU A 143 10.10 -0.19 8.15
CA GLU A 143 8.70 -0.06 7.76
C GLU A 143 7.79 -0.58 8.86
N ASN A 144 8.08 -1.76 9.43
CA ASN A 144 7.32 -2.32 10.55
C ASN A 144 7.31 -1.38 11.76
N VAL A 145 8.46 -0.82 12.12
CA VAL A 145 8.55 0.19 13.19
C VAL A 145 7.66 1.40 12.87
N ILE A 146 7.69 1.91 11.64
CA ILE A 146 6.87 3.05 11.20
C ILE A 146 5.37 2.69 11.22
N ALA A 147 5.03 1.50 10.74
CA ALA A 147 3.67 0.98 10.70
C ALA A 147 3.10 0.83 12.12
N GLU A 148 3.87 0.25 13.04
CA GLU A 148 3.54 0.17 14.46
C GLU A 148 3.31 1.57 15.05
N TYR A 149 4.19 2.53 14.83
CA TYR A 149 3.99 3.90 15.33
C TYR A 149 2.80 4.62 14.69
N SER A 150 2.49 4.34 13.42
CA SER A 150 1.38 4.93 12.68
C SER A 150 0.03 4.35 13.09
N THR A 151 -0.02 3.04 13.37
CA THR A 151 -1.26 2.29 13.64
C THR A 151 -1.47 1.97 15.12
N THR A 152 -0.48 1.48 15.85
CA THR A 152 -0.70 0.93 17.20
C THR A 152 -0.76 1.99 18.31
N GLU A 153 0.02 3.07 18.24
CA GLU A 153 0.02 4.11 19.28
C GLU A 153 -1.23 5.02 19.20
N LYS A 154 -1.84 5.14 18.02
CA LYS A 154 -3.01 6.00 17.74
C LYS A 154 -4.34 5.25 17.61
N LEU A 155 -4.33 3.93 17.41
CA LEU A 155 -5.54 3.11 17.28
C LEU A 155 -5.48 1.93 18.25
N ARG A 156 -5.55 2.15 19.58
CA ARG A 156 -5.61 1.14 20.68
C ARG A 156 -6.68 0.02 20.54
N ILE A 157 -6.76 -0.64 19.39
CA ILE A 157 -7.92 -1.32 18.81
C ILE A 157 -7.47 -2.51 17.93
N ILE A 158 -6.17 -2.64 17.61
CA ILE A 158 -5.63 -3.78 16.87
C ILE A 158 -5.18 -4.84 17.89
N PRO A 159 -5.75 -6.06 17.88
CA PRO A 159 -5.29 -7.16 18.72
C PRO A 159 -3.82 -7.52 18.42
N GLU A 160 -3.05 -7.91 19.44
CA GLU A 160 -1.62 -8.25 19.32
C GLU A 160 -1.29 -9.33 18.25
N ASN A 161 -2.29 -10.08 17.80
CA ASN A 161 -2.16 -11.16 16.82
C ASN A 161 -2.52 -10.76 15.38
N VAL A 162 -2.71 -9.47 15.08
CA VAL A 162 -3.04 -8.98 13.73
C VAL A 162 -1.88 -8.17 13.19
N SER A 163 -1.12 -8.76 12.27
CA SER A 163 -0.10 -8.06 11.47
C SER A 163 -0.70 -7.56 10.16
N TRP A 164 -0.30 -6.35 9.75
CA TRP A 164 -0.54 -5.84 8.40
C TRP A 164 0.56 -6.37 7.49
N GLY A 165 0.20 -7.14 6.47
CA GLY A 165 1.11 -7.61 5.44
C GLY A 165 0.70 -7.02 4.09
N GLY A 166 1.42 -5.99 3.64
CA GLY A 166 1.27 -5.39 2.33
C GLY A 166 2.33 -5.92 1.38
N GLN A 167 1.98 -6.96 0.62
CA GLN A 167 2.76 -7.58 -0.47
C GLN A 167 3.93 -8.47 -0.03
N GLY A 168 3.79 -9.77 -0.33
CA GLY A 168 4.84 -10.78 -0.30
C GLY A 168 4.52 -11.83 -1.36
N GLY A 169 4.49 -11.40 -2.62
CA GLY A 169 4.33 -12.30 -3.76
C GLY A 169 5.67 -12.94 -4.14
N LEU A 170 5.61 -14.02 -4.92
CA LEU A 170 6.77 -14.74 -5.46
C LEU A 170 7.79 -13.80 -6.13
N ILE A 171 7.31 -12.79 -6.87
CA ILE A 171 8.16 -11.81 -7.58
C ILE A 171 8.97 -10.95 -6.60
N PHE A 172 8.35 -10.44 -5.53
CA PHE A 172 9.08 -9.62 -4.56
C PHE A 172 10.17 -10.42 -3.86
N SER A 173 9.88 -11.67 -3.47
CA SER A 173 10.87 -12.55 -2.88
C SER A 173 12.03 -12.86 -3.83
N ALA A 174 11.76 -13.01 -5.13
CA ALA A 174 12.80 -13.23 -6.14
C ALA A 174 13.68 -11.99 -6.39
N MET A 175 13.12 -10.78 -6.20
CA MET A 175 13.78 -9.50 -6.48
C MET A 175 14.34 -8.78 -5.25
N ILE A 176 14.38 -9.45 -4.09
CA ILE A 176 14.78 -8.83 -2.81
C ILE A 176 16.19 -8.21 -2.85
N GLY A 177 17.08 -8.76 -3.67
CA GLY A 177 18.44 -8.26 -3.89
C GLY A 177 18.54 -7.03 -4.80
N ASP A 178 17.49 -6.70 -5.57
CA ASP A 178 17.43 -5.52 -6.43
C ASP A 178 16.71 -4.34 -5.76
N PHE A 179 15.80 -4.62 -4.82
CA PHE A 179 14.92 -3.61 -4.23
C PHE A 179 15.64 -2.37 -3.65
N MET A 180 16.82 -2.55 -3.04
CA MET A 180 17.61 -1.48 -2.42
C MET A 180 18.78 -0.99 -3.28
N LYS A 181 18.90 -1.43 -4.53
CA LYS A 181 19.96 -0.96 -5.44
C LYS A 181 19.64 0.46 -5.94
N PRO A 182 20.55 1.44 -5.78
CA PRO A 182 20.36 2.77 -6.36
C PRO A 182 20.56 2.72 -7.88
N ARG A 183 19.65 3.32 -8.65
CA ARG A 183 19.72 3.36 -10.13
C ARG A 183 19.82 4.80 -10.69
N VAL A 184 20.46 5.65 -9.90
CA VAL A 184 20.44 7.12 -9.99
C VAL A 184 21.15 7.68 -11.23
N ASP A 185 22.26 7.06 -11.66
CA ASP A 185 23.24 7.73 -12.53
C ASP A 185 23.08 7.41 -14.03
N GLU A 186 22.45 6.29 -14.39
CA GLU A 186 22.58 5.73 -15.75
C GLU A 186 21.68 6.39 -16.80
N LEU A 187 20.45 6.79 -16.46
CA LEU A 187 19.52 7.38 -17.43
C LEU A 187 19.93 8.78 -17.86
N LEU A 188 20.30 9.60 -16.87
CA LEU A 188 20.59 11.02 -17.08
C LEU A 188 21.94 11.21 -17.79
N ALA A 189 22.93 10.35 -17.51
CA ALA A 189 24.20 10.35 -18.21
C ALA A 189 24.08 10.04 -19.72
N LYS A 190 22.97 9.45 -20.15
CA LYS A 190 22.73 9.06 -21.55
C LYS A 190 21.81 10.00 -22.33
N GLY A 191 21.43 11.14 -21.74
CA GLY A 191 20.72 12.21 -22.45
C GLY A 191 19.23 11.93 -22.73
N ILE A 192 18.60 10.99 -22.00
CA ILE A 192 17.15 10.76 -22.09
C ILE A 192 16.42 11.86 -21.32
N ASN A 193 15.33 12.38 -21.88
CA ASN A 193 14.43 13.27 -21.16
C ASN A 193 13.71 12.52 -20.03
N VAL A 194 14.03 12.87 -18.79
CA VAL A 194 13.39 12.31 -17.60
C VAL A 194 12.54 13.38 -16.93
N THR A 195 11.25 13.09 -16.72
CA THR A 195 10.33 13.92 -15.94
C THR A 195 10.08 13.27 -14.59
N VAL A 196 10.37 13.99 -13.51
CA VAL A 196 10.07 13.51 -12.14
C VAL A 196 8.91 14.31 -11.59
N TYR A 197 7.87 13.62 -11.13
CA TYR A 197 6.73 14.24 -10.44
C TYR A 197 6.46 13.49 -9.12
N ASN A 198 6.12 14.21 -8.06
CA ASN A 198 5.98 13.60 -6.75
C ASN A 198 4.78 14.17 -5.99
N GLY A 199 3.94 13.27 -5.47
CA GLY A 199 2.89 13.62 -4.52
C GLY A 199 3.48 14.02 -3.17
N GLN A 200 3.10 15.20 -2.67
CA GLN A 200 3.66 15.78 -1.43
C GLN A 200 3.27 15.03 -0.13
N VAL A 201 2.26 14.17 -0.19
CA VAL A 201 1.71 13.43 0.98
C VAL A 201 2.19 11.98 1.01
N ASP A 202 2.97 11.56 0.01
CA ASP A 202 3.55 10.23 -0.01
C ASP A 202 4.70 10.15 1.01
N LEU A 203 4.64 9.17 1.90
CA LEU A 203 5.70 8.86 2.86
C LEU A 203 6.69 7.84 2.28
N ILE A 204 6.22 6.86 1.51
CA ILE A 204 7.06 5.75 1.05
C ILE A 204 8.07 6.27 0.02
N CYS A 205 7.63 7.05 -0.97
CA CYS A 205 8.50 7.78 -1.89
C CYS A 205 8.47 9.27 -1.56
N CYS A 206 8.96 9.61 -0.35
CA CYS A 206 8.79 10.94 0.19
C CYS A 206 9.44 12.05 -0.65
N THR A 207 8.76 13.19 -0.73
CA THR A 207 9.22 14.34 -1.53
C THR A 207 10.59 14.84 -1.08
N LYS A 208 10.88 14.83 0.23
CA LYS A 208 12.21 15.20 0.77
C LYS A 208 13.31 14.29 0.20
N GLY A 209 13.04 13.00 0.06
CA GLY A 209 14.01 12.05 -0.46
C GLY A 209 14.20 12.17 -1.97
N VAL A 210 13.12 12.37 -2.71
CA VAL A 210 13.18 12.65 -4.15
C VAL A 210 13.93 13.96 -4.43
N GLU A 211 13.72 15.00 -3.62
CA GLU A 211 14.47 16.26 -3.73
C GLU A 211 15.95 16.08 -3.41
N ALA A 212 16.29 15.34 -2.34
CA ALA A 212 17.69 15.04 -1.99
C ALA A 212 18.39 14.30 -3.13
N TRP A 213 17.73 13.30 -3.72
CA TRP A 213 18.20 12.58 -4.90
C TRP A 213 18.43 13.50 -6.11
N VAL A 214 17.45 14.35 -6.45
CA VAL A 214 17.57 15.29 -7.58
C VAL A 214 18.68 16.32 -7.33
N GLN A 215 18.87 16.78 -6.10
CA GLN A 215 19.96 17.70 -5.74
C GLN A 215 21.33 17.03 -5.85
N LYS A 216 21.45 15.79 -5.37
CA LYS A 216 22.64 14.96 -5.54
C LYS A 216 23.01 14.89 -7.02
N LEU A 217 22.05 14.54 -7.88
CA LEU A 217 22.24 14.48 -9.33
C LEU A 217 22.71 15.80 -9.96
N LYS A 218 22.13 16.94 -9.56
CA LYS A 218 22.56 18.27 -10.03
C LYS A 218 24.05 18.52 -9.78
N GLN A 219 24.54 18.05 -8.64
CA GLN A 219 25.91 18.27 -8.22
C GLN A 219 26.92 17.45 -9.04
N TYR A 220 26.54 16.25 -9.50
CA TYR A 220 27.44 15.33 -10.20
C TYR A 220 27.45 15.48 -11.72
N SER A 221 26.40 16.05 -12.33
CA SER A 221 26.14 15.85 -13.77
C SER A 221 26.26 17.10 -14.64
N GLY A 222 26.28 18.32 -14.07
CA GLY A 222 26.27 19.57 -14.87
C GLY A 222 25.05 19.73 -15.78
N LEU A 223 23.98 18.94 -15.57
CA LEU A 223 22.78 18.91 -16.39
C LEU A 223 21.90 20.15 -16.17
N SER A 224 21.18 20.56 -17.22
CA SER A 224 20.17 21.62 -17.13
C SER A 224 18.86 21.05 -16.57
N PHE A 225 18.42 21.54 -15.41
CA PHE A 225 17.15 21.13 -14.79
C PHE A 225 16.13 22.26 -14.89
N ILE A 226 14.91 21.93 -15.35
CA ILE A 226 13.75 22.83 -15.32
C ILE A 226 12.83 22.35 -14.21
N MET A 227 12.72 23.12 -13.11
CA MET A 227 11.78 22.84 -12.02
C MET A 227 10.51 23.66 -12.21
N SER A 228 9.38 23.00 -12.44
CA SER A 228 8.06 23.63 -12.45
C SER A 228 7.24 23.20 -11.24
N ALA A 229 6.87 24.14 -10.37
CA ALA A 229 5.91 23.89 -9.29
C ALA A 229 4.49 24.17 -9.81
N TYR A 230 3.64 23.16 -9.86
CA TYR A 230 2.21 23.35 -10.19
C TYR A 230 1.51 23.97 -8.98
N ARG A 231 0.91 25.16 -9.17
CA ARG A 231 0.10 25.87 -8.16
C ARG A 231 -1.35 25.39 -8.29
N SER A 232 -1.93 24.80 -7.25
CA SER A 232 -3.39 24.70 -7.19
C SER A 232 -3.96 26.08 -6.84
N SER A 233 -4.90 26.57 -7.65
CA SER A 233 -5.51 27.89 -7.52
C SER A 233 -6.34 28.08 -6.24
N GLN A 234 -6.44 27.06 -5.37
CA GLN A 234 -7.13 27.15 -4.08
C GLN A 234 -6.23 27.60 -2.92
N GLU A 235 -4.90 27.67 -3.08
CA GLU A 235 -3.98 28.14 -2.00
C GLU A 235 -3.81 29.67 -1.96
N GLN A 236 -4.45 30.45 -2.85
CA GLN A 236 -4.36 31.92 -2.85
C GLN A 236 -5.12 32.61 -1.70
N GLN A 237 -5.77 31.85 -0.80
CA GLN A 237 -6.40 32.38 0.42
C GLN A 237 -5.81 31.82 1.73
N ALA A 238 -4.60 31.26 1.71
CA ALA A 238 -3.88 31.00 2.94
C ALA A 238 -3.18 32.29 3.41
N GLU A 239 -3.60 32.79 4.58
CA GLU A 239 -3.02 33.95 5.26
C GLU A 239 -1.48 33.87 5.35
N PRO A 240 -0.76 35.02 5.29
CA PRO A 240 0.66 35.04 5.59
C PRO A 240 0.89 34.54 7.02
N CYS A 241 1.94 33.72 7.19
CA CYS A 241 2.44 33.28 8.49
C CYS A 241 2.49 34.46 9.48
N LEU A 242 1.65 34.41 10.51
CA LEU A 242 1.65 35.36 11.62
C LEU A 242 3.00 35.25 12.36
N GLN A 243 3.92 36.14 12.02
CA GLN A 243 4.98 36.57 12.91
C GLN A 243 4.54 37.90 13.53
N ASP A 244 4.69 38.00 14.84
CA ASP A 244 4.31 39.11 15.72
C ASP A 244 2.82 39.29 16.04
N ALA A 245 2.39 38.66 17.13
CA ALA A 245 1.36 39.21 18.00
C ALA A 245 1.76 38.98 19.46
N ALA A 246 2.51 39.96 19.99
CA ALA A 246 2.59 40.16 21.42
C ALA A 246 1.17 40.37 21.99
N SER A 247 0.87 39.62 23.05
CA SER A 247 -0.07 39.96 24.12
C SER A 247 -1.27 40.85 23.75
N GLN A 248 -2.34 40.31 23.16
CA GLN A 248 -3.66 40.90 23.32
C GLN A 248 -4.77 39.85 23.49
N SER A 249 -5.35 39.87 24.69
CA SER A 249 -6.56 39.17 25.10
C SER A 249 -7.75 39.54 24.20
N TRP A 250 -8.38 38.54 23.60
CA TRP A 250 -9.70 38.68 22.95
C TRP A 250 -10.72 37.77 23.66
N TYR A 251 -11.25 38.26 24.78
CA TYR A 251 -12.58 37.89 25.29
C TYR A 251 -13.41 39.18 25.40
N PRO A 252 -14.66 39.22 24.92
CA PRO A 252 -15.63 40.20 25.38
C PRO A 252 -16.11 39.86 26.80
N GLN A 253 -16.35 40.90 27.59
CA GLN A 253 -16.66 40.88 29.02
C GLN A 253 -18.06 40.36 29.39
N SER A 254 -18.14 39.92 30.65
CA SER A 254 -19.31 39.78 31.57
C SER A 254 -20.15 38.51 31.38
N VAL A 255 -20.42 37.68 32.39
CA VAL A 255 -21.03 38.01 33.70
C VAL A 255 -20.52 37.11 34.86
N VAL A 256 -19.82 37.72 35.85
CA VAL A 256 -19.97 37.65 37.33
C VAL A 256 -20.49 36.32 37.97
N SER A 257 -19.64 35.44 38.55
CA SER A 257 -19.27 35.28 39.99
C SER A 257 -19.77 33.94 40.61
N PRO A 258 -19.38 33.51 41.84
CA PRO A 258 -18.11 32.83 42.13
C PRO A 258 -18.27 31.56 43.01
N ASN A 259 -17.24 30.70 43.08
CA ASN A 259 -16.85 29.91 44.28
C ASN A 259 -15.56 29.15 43.91
N SER A 260 -14.38 29.60 44.37
CA SER A 260 -13.68 29.15 45.60
C SER A 260 -13.21 27.69 45.48
N PHE A 261 -11.94 27.29 45.66
CA PHE A 261 -10.91 27.71 46.60
C PHE A 261 -9.48 27.38 46.09
N ARG A 262 -8.53 28.25 46.43
CA ARG A 262 -7.08 27.96 46.55
C ARG A 262 -6.82 27.08 47.79
N LEU A 263 -5.75 26.28 47.74
CA LEU A 263 -4.89 25.84 48.87
C LEU A 263 -3.65 25.16 48.24
N LEU A 264 -2.48 25.82 48.11
CA LEU A 264 -1.35 25.94 49.04
C LEU A 264 -0.81 24.62 49.62
N THR A 265 0.48 24.41 49.33
CA THR A 265 1.42 23.36 49.77
C THR A 265 1.69 23.38 51.28
N PRO A 266 2.31 22.32 51.82
CA PRO A 266 3.69 22.50 52.30
C PRO A 266 4.65 21.32 52.06
N ASP A 267 5.94 21.68 52.07
CA ASP A 267 7.15 20.86 51.95
C ASP A 267 7.34 19.81 53.06
N SER A 268 8.10 18.77 52.74
CA SER A 268 9.15 18.28 53.65
C SER A 268 10.26 17.55 52.90
N SER A 269 11.47 17.97 53.23
CA SER A 269 12.79 17.62 52.70
C SER A 269 13.31 16.27 53.20
N SER A 270 14.04 15.55 52.35
CA SER A 270 15.26 14.85 52.81
C SER A 270 16.31 14.86 51.69
N SER A 271 17.45 15.43 52.05
CA SER A 271 18.63 15.68 51.23
C SER A 271 19.65 14.55 51.36
N SER A 272 20.20 14.07 50.25
CA SER A 272 21.48 13.35 50.23
C SER A 272 22.32 13.92 49.10
N SER A 273 23.29 14.75 49.47
CA SER A 273 24.24 15.42 48.60
C SER A 273 25.40 14.48 48.25
N TYR A 274 25.55 14.15 46.97
CA TYR A 274 26.86 13.86 46.37
C TYR A 274 27.11 14.85 45.24
N SER A 275 28.21 15.58 45.40
CA SER A 275 28.68 16.70 44.61
C SER A 275 29.04 16.25 43.19
N LEU A 276 28.33 16.75 42.18
CA LEU A 276 28.78 16.76 40.80
C LEU A 276 29.07 18.20 40.40
N GLN A 277 30.35 18.47 40.16
CA GLN A 277 30.86 19.74 39.67
C GLN A 277 30.14 20.13 38.37
N ARG A 278 29.62 21.36 38.36
CA ARG A 278 29.13 22.09 37.20
C ARG A 278 30.33 22.42 36.29
N PRO A 279 30.40 21.98 35.03
CA PRO A 279 31.41 22.49 34.11
C PRO A 279 31.01 23.89 33.69
N THR A 280 31.89 24.84 34.01
CA THR A 280 31.93 26.21 33.51
C THR A 280 31.85 26.27 31.99
N GLU A 281 30.93 27.09 31.49
CA GLU A 281 30.87 27.48 30.08
C GLU A 281 32.14 28.25 29.69
N HIS A 282 32.93 27.63 28.82
CA HIS A 282 33.91 28.33 27.99
C HIS A 282 33.47 28.20 26.53
N PRO A 283 33.48 29.29 25.75
CA PRO A 283 32.96 29.30 24.39
C PRO A 283 33.93 28.56 23.48
N GLN A 284 33.69 27.27 23.27
CA GLN A 284 34.32 26.54 22.17
C GLN A 284 33.65 27.01 20.88
N THR A 285 34.39 27.78 20.11
CA THR A 285 34.15 28.08 18.70
C THR A 285 33.92 26.77 17.94
N LEU A 286 32.65 26.42 17.69
CA LEU A 286 32.30 25.41 16.72
C LEU A 286 32.77 25.91 15.35
N SER A 287 33.91 25.39 14.89
CA SER A 287 34.29 25.42 13.48
C SER A 287 33.22 24.64 12.70
N SER A 288 32.29 25.38 12.10
CA SER A 288 31.32 24.84 11.15
C SER A 288 32.06 24.55 9.85
N HIS A 289 32.64 23.37 9.73
CA HIS A 289 33.04 22.86 8.42
C HIS A 289 31.76 22.50 7.64
N VAL A 290 31.23 23.48 6.91
CA VAL A 290 30.29 23.27 5.80
C VAL A 290 30.96 22.34 4.81
N SER A 291 30.25 21.30 4.34
CA SER A 291 30.84 20.38 3.37
C SER A 291 31.22 21.16 2.10
N PRO A 292 32.34 20.83 1.41
CA PRO A 292 32.75 21.55 0.20
C PRO A 292 31.66 21.62 -0.87
N GLY A 293 30.77 20.63 -0.88
CA GLY A 293 29.62 20.55 -1.77
C GLY A 293 28.48 21.52 -1.44
N GLU A 294 28.15 21.71 -0.16
CA GLU A 294 27.15 22.70 0.29
C GLU A 294 27.65 24.13 0.12
N ALA A 295 28.96 24.36 0.31
CA ALA A 295 29.58 25.66 0.06
C ALA A 295 29.59 26.01 -1.44
N ALA A 296 29.80 25.03 -2.33
CA ALA A 296 29.91 25.26 -3.77
C ALA A 296 28.65 25.86 -4.41
N GLY A 297 27.45 25.46 -3.95
CA GLY A 297 26.17 25.97 -4.50
C GLY A 297 25.91 27.44 -4.14
N VAL A 298 26.23 27.84 -2.92
CA VAL A 298 26.10 29.23 -2.47
C VAL A 298 27.19 30.11 -3.10
N ILE A 299 28.42 29.58 -3.21
CA ILE A 299 29.53 30.28 -3.87
C ILE A 299 29.22 30.55 -5.34
N ALA A 300 28.57 29.63 -6.06
CA ALA A 300 28.15 29.84 -7.44
C ALA A 300 27.15 31.00 -7.59
N LEU A 301 26.17 31.11 -6.67
CA LEU A 301 25.17 32.21 -6.67
C LEU A 301 25.76 33.58 -6.30
N LEU A 302 26.92 33.59 -5.64
CA LEU A 302 27.66 34.80 -5.28
C LEU A 302 28.72 35.17 -6.32
N LYS A 303 29.18 34.20 -7.12
CA LYS A 303 30.27 34.37 -8.10
C LYS A 303 29.92 35.31 -9.24
N ASP A 304 28.65 35.36 -9.64
CA ASP A 304 28.17 36.19 -10.75
C ASP A 304 27.70 37.59 -10.29
N LYS A 305 27.88 37.94 -9.02
CA LYS A 305 27.49 39.24 -8.46
C LYS A 305 28.63 40.25 -8.55
N SER A 306 28.28 41.50 -8.80
CA SER A 306 29.23 42.62 -8.79
C SER A 306 29.76 42.90 -7.38
N VAL A 307 30.92 43.56 -7.29
CA VAL A 307 31.55 43.92 -6.02
C VAL A 307 30.61 44.79 -5.16
N ASP A 308 29.87 45.70 -5.79
CA ASP A 308 28.90 46.58 -5.12
C ASP A 308 27.72 45.78 -4.54
N GLU A 309 27.24 44.76 -5.25
CA GLU A 309 26.18 43.88 -4.77
C GLU A 309 26.66 42.99 -3.61
N LEU A 310 27.88 42.49 -3.67
CA LEU A 310 28.48 41.71 -2.59
C LEU A 310 28.69 42.57 -1.34
N GLN A 311 29.16 43.81 -1.52
CA GLN A 311 29.36 44.76 -0.42
C GLN A 311 28.02 45.18 0.21
N LYS A 312 26.96 45.28 -0.61
CA LYS A 312 25.59 45.48 -0.13
C LYS A 312 25.07 44.28 0.65
N LEU A 313 25.27 43.04 0.16
CA LEU A 313 24.87 41.83 0.88
C LEU A 313 25.63 41.64 2.21
N LEU A 314 26.87 42.16 2.31
CA LEU A 314 27.67 42.13 3.53
C LEU A 314 27.27 43.21 4.55
N SER A 315 26.81 44.37 4.08
CA SER A 315 26.57 45.55 4.93
C SER A 315 25.08 45.76 5.29
N ASP A 316 24.17 45.33 4.42
CA ASP A 316 22.72 45.50 4.57
C ASP A 316 22.06 44.17 4.93
N LYS A 317 21.56 44.10 6.17
CA LYS A 317 20.94 42.91 6.75
C LYS A 317 19.63 42.54 6.04
N ASP A 318 18.87 43.51 5.54
CA ASP A 318 17.62 43.27 4.84
C ASP A 318 17.88 42.80 3.41
N ALA A 319 18.91 43.35 2.75
CA ALA A 319 19.38 42.86 1.46
C ALA A 319 19.89 41.41 1.55
N TYR A 320 20.62 41.07 2.61
CA TYR A 320 21.03 39.70 2.90
C TYR A 320 19.83 38.77 3.11
N HIS A 321 18.84 39.21 3.89
CA HIS A 321 17.65 38.39 4.18
C HIS A 321 16.80 38.17 2.93
N GLN A 322 16.59 39.21 2.12
CA GLN A 322 15.92 39.12 0.81
C GLN A 322 16.65 38.17 -0.13
N PHE A 323 17.98 38.26 -0.19
CA PHE A 323 18.80 37.35 -0.98
C PHE A 323 18.66 35.92 -0.49
N LEU A 324 18.74 35.68 0.82
CA LEU A 324 18.57 34.36 1.42
C LEU A 324 17.21 33.76 1.06
N LEU A 325 16.12 34.53 1.19
CA LEU A 325 14.77 34.11 0.78
C LEU A 325 14.60 33.95 -0.73
N SER A 326 15.48 34.57 -1.54
CA SER A 326 15.49 34.41 -3.00
C SER A 326 16.18 33.11 -3.44
N VAL A 327 17.02 32.49 -2.59
CA VAL A 327 17.70 31.23 -2.88
C VAL A 327 16.68 30.10 -2.95
N ASP A 328 16.65 29.37 -4.06
CA ASP A 328 15.66 28.32 -4.28
C ASP A 328 15.72 27.21 -3.23
N GLN A 329 16.92 26.90 -2.72
CA GLN A 329 17.11 25.95 -1.60
C GLN A 329 16.39 26.42 -0.32
N VAL A 330 16.47 27.71 0.00
CA VAL A 330 15.79 28.31 1.15
C VAL A 330 14.29 28.39 0.92
N LYS A 331 13.82 28.72 -0.30
CA LYS A 331 12.39 28.70 -0.64
C LYS A 331 11.77 27.32 -0.49
N ILE A 332 12.47 26.29 -0.97
CA ILE A 332 12.04 24.89 -0.87
C ILE A 332 12.00 24.49 0.60
N GLN A 333 13.06 24.75 1.36
CA GLN A 333 13.13 24.41 2.76
C GLN A 333 12.08 25.13 3.62
N ASN A 334 11.81 26.41 3.33
CA ASN A 334 10.74 27.17 4.00
C ASN A 334 9.35 26.61 3.66
N LYS A 335 9.09 26.21 2.41
CA LYS A 335 7.81 25.58 2.04
C LYS A 335 7.61 24.23 2.74
N VAL A 336 8.66 23.42 2.80
CA VAL A 336 8.66 22.14 3.50
C VAL A 336 8.48 22.34 5.00
N SER A 337 9.13 23.36 5.58
CA SER A 337 8.98 23.73 7.00
C SER A 337 7.57 24.24 7.33
N CYS A 338 7.00 25.13 6.50
CA CYS A 338 5.62 25.60 6.64
C CYS A 338 4.60 24.43 6.56
N LYS A 339 4.84 23.43 5.71
CA LYS A 339 3.97 22.25 5.62
C LYS A 339 4.17 21.28 6.79
N ASN A 340 5.40 21.10 7.29
CA ASN A 340 5.67 20.41 8.54
C ASN A 340 4.93 21.07 9.72
N ILE A 341 4.79 22.41 9.73
CA ILE A 341 4.01 23.16 10.73
C ILE A 341 2.49 22.97 10.54
N SER A 342 2.01 22.76 9.31
CA SER A 342 0.59 22.46 9.03
C SER A 342 0.18 21.02 9.37
N LEU A 343 1.13 20.09 9.45
CA LEU A 343 0.88 18.67 9.75
C LEU A 343 0.27 18.44 11.15
N PRO A 344 0.72 19.13 12.22
CA PRO A 344 0.04 19.18 13.52
C PRO A 344 -1.42 19.66 13.44
N PHE A 345 -1.74 20.58 12.54
CA PHE A 345 -3.12 21.07 12.34
C PHE A 345 -4.01 19.97 11.74
N TYR A 346 -3.57 19.29 10.67
CA TYR A 346 -4.27 18.13 10.12
C TYR A 346 -4.38 16.97 11.12
N ARG A 347 -3.35 16.76 11.94
CA ARG A 347 -3.38 15.80 13.05
C ARG A 347 -4.48 16.14 14.05
N LYS A 348 -4.58 17.39 14.48
CA LYS A 348 -5.62 17.84 15.41
C LYS A 348 -7.02 17.64 14.81
N GLN A 349 -7.22 18.02 13.55
CA GLN A 349 -8.49 17.83 12.86
C GLN A 349 -8.87 16.35 12.68
N ASN A 350 -7.89 15.47 12.51
CA ASN A 350 -8.12 14.02 12.46
C ASN A 350 -8.44 13.43 13.84
N LEU A 351 -7.79 13.91 14.91
CA LEU A 351 -8.11 13.53 16.30
C LEU A 351 -9.50 14.00 16.71
N GLU A 352 -9.95 15.17 16.25
CA GLU A 352 -11.31 15.68 16.50
C GLU A 352 -12.41 14.78 15.89
N LYS A 353 -12.09 13.94 14.90
CA LYS A 353 -13.04 12.97 14.31
C LYS A 353 -13.18 11.69 15.13
N GLU A 354 -12.33 11.46 16.12
CA GLU A 354 -12.28 10.22 16.91
C GLU A 354 -13.63 9.85 17.57
N PRO A 355 -14.38 10.79 18.19
CA PRO A 355 -15.70 10.48 18.76
C PRO A 355 -16.70 9.99 17.70
N ARG A 356 -16.68 10.59 16.51
CA ARG A 356 -17.57 10.20 15.40
C ARG A 356 -17.23 8.81 14.86
N ILE A 357 -15.94 8.49 14.76
CA ILE A 357 -15.47 7.16 14.36
C ILE A 357 -15.88 6.11 15.39
N MET A 358 -15.78 6.43 16.69
CA MET A 358 -16.19 5.53 17.77
C MET A 358 -17.69 5.23 17.72
N GLU A 359 -18.53 6.23 17.49
CA GLU A 359 -19.98 6.05 17.32
C GLU A 359 -20.31 5.15 16.13
N LEU A 360 -19.73 5.42 14.97
CA LEU A 360 -19.93 4.60 13.76
C LEU A 360 -19.47 3.15 13.97
N ARG A 361 -18.39 2.94 14.74
CA ARG A 361 -17.94 1.59 15.11
C ARG A 361 -18.94 0.87 16.00
N ASN A 362 -19.53 1.58 16.97
CA ASN A 362 -20.54 0.99 17.84
C ASN A 362 -21.77 0.57 17.02
N GLN A 363 -22.20 1.42 16.09
CA GLN A 363 -23.30 1.10 15.16
C GLN A 363 -22.97 -0.12 14.29
N CYS A 364 -21.80 -0.17 13.67
CA CYS A 364 -21.36 -1.34 12.89
C CYS A 364 -21.28 -2.61 13.73
N LYS A 365 -20.83 -2.51 14.99
CA LYS A 365 -20.78 -3.64 15.92
C LYS A 365 -22.18 -4.16 16.22
N ILE A 366 -23.13 -3.25 16.50
CA ILE A 366 -24.54 -3.60 16.72
C ILE A 366 -25.06 -4.35 15.50
N ILE A 367 -24.99 -3.76 14.30
CA ILE A 367 -25.47 -4.37 13.04
C ILE A 367 -24.87 -5.77 12.82
N ARG A 368 -23.56 -5.95 13.06
CA ARG A 368 -22.91 -7.28 12.93
C ARG A 368 -23.44 -8.29 13.94
N THR A 369 -23.64 -7.88 15.19
CA THR A 369 -24.07 -8.80 16.26
C THR A 369 -25.57 -9.08 16.27
N THR A 370 -26.39 -8.15 15.77
CA THR A 370 -27.85 -8.29 15.79
C THR A 370 -28.38 -8.72 14.43
N GLU A 371 -28.22 -7.86 13.42
CA GLU A 371 -28.84 -8.05 12.11
C GLU A 371 -28.14 -9.14 11.30
N LEU A 372 -26.82 -9.08 11.20
CA LEU A 372 -26.05 -10.06 10.41
C LEU A 372 -26.11 -11.45 11.05
N SER A 373 -25.98 -11.55 12.38
CA SER A 373 -26.10 -12.82 13.10
C SER A 373 -27.50 -13.44 12.91
N ALA A 374 -28.57 -12.65 13.07
CA ALA A 374 -29.93 -13.13 12.88
C ALA A 374 -30.21 -13.54 11.42
N ALA A 375 -29.70 -12.79 10.44
CA ALA A 375 -29.80 -13.16 9.03
C ALA A 375 -29.06 -14.47 8.73
N GLN A 376 -27.87 -14.66 9.31
CA GLN A 376 -27.08 -15.88 9.14
C GLN A 376 -27.75 -17.09 9.78
N GLU A 377 -28.32 -16.94 10.98
CA GLU A 377 -29.11 -17.99 11.63
C GLU A 377 -30.32 -18.39 10.78
N LYS A 378 -31.05 -17.40 10.23
CA LYS A 378 -32.19 -17.66 9.34
C LYS A 378 -31.77 -18.36 8.05
N LEU A 379 -30.62 -17.98 7.47
CA LEU A 379 -30.07 -18.65 6.28
C LEU A 379 -29.70 -20.10 6.60
N ASN A 380 -29.06 -20.34 7.74
CA ASN A 380 -28.67 -21.69 8.16
C ASN A 380 -29.91 -22.58 8.38
N GLU A 381 -30.97 -22.04 8.99
CA GLU A 381 -32.23 -22.77 9.17
C GLU A 381 -32.90 -23.10 7.82
N LEU A 382 -32.96 -22.14 6.90
CA LEU A 382 -33.50 -22.39 5.55
C LEU A 382 -32.68 -23.42 4.76
N ASN A 383 -31.35 -23.40 4.88
CA ASN A 383 -30.49 -24.39 4.25
C ASN A 383 -30.73 -25.79 4.85
N LYS A 384 -30.90 -25.89 6.16
CA LYS A 384 -31.24 -27.16 6.82
C LYS A 384 -32.59 -27.70 6.33
N GLN A 385 -33.61 -26.86 6.24
CA GLN A 385 -34.92 -27.23 5.70
C GLN A 385 -34.83 -27.68 4.23
N LYS A 386 -34.03 -26.99 3.42
CA LYS A 386 -33.74 -27.38 2.04
C LYS A 386 -33.08 -28.75 1.97
N GLU A 387 -32.08 -29.04 2.81
CA GLU A 387 -31.41 -30.33 2.84
C GLU A 387 -32.33 -31.47 3.29
N GLU A 388 -33.19 -31.24 4.28
CA GLU A 388 -34.19 -32.21 4.74
C GLU A 388 -35.20 -32.53 3.63
N LEU A 389 -35.68 -31.51 2.91
CA LEU A 389 -36.55 -31.67 1.74
C LEU A 389 -35.83 -32.44 0.63
N LEU A 390 -34.60 -32.07 0.30
CA LEU A 390 -33.81 -32.77 -0.72
C LEU A 390 -33.56 -34.22 -0.34
N LYS A 391 -33.33 -34.54 0.94
CA LYS A 391 -33.24 -35.93 1.42
C LYS A 391 -34.55 -36.69 1.20
N PHE A 392 -35.70 -36.08 1.52
CA PHE A 392 -37.01 -36.73 1.42
C PHE A 392 -37.46 -36.97 -0.03
N TYR A 393 -37.14 -36.05 -0.93
CA TYR A 393 -37.48 -36.06 -2.36
C TYR A 393 -36.31 -36.49 -3.26
N SER A 394 -35.20 -36.94 -2.68
CA SER A 394 -34.08 -37.46 -3.47
C SER A 394 -34.55 -38.64 -4.32
N PRO A 395 -34.01 -38.80 -5.54
CA PRO A 395 -34.34 -39.94 -6.40
C PRO A 395 -34.19 -41.28 -5.67
N GLY A 396 -33.13 -41.42 -4.85
CA GLY A 396 -32.91 -42.60 -4.02
C GLY A 396 -34.01 -42.84 -2.97
N SER A 397 -34.41 -41.82 -2.23
CA SER A 397 -35.50 -41.93 -1.24
C SER A 397 -36.86 -42.25 -1.87
N LEU A 398 -37.14 -41.68 -3.04
CA LEU A 398 -38.37 -41.97 -3.79
C LEU A 398 -38.38 -43.40 -4.35
N LEU A 399 -37.24 -43.87 -4.87
CA LEU A 399 -37.07 -45.25 -5.31
C LEU A 399 -37.23 -46.23 -4.14
N GLN A 400 -36.64 -45.94 -2.98
CA GLN A 400 -36.81 -46.77 -1.78
C GLN A 400 -38.27 -46.82 -1.31
N LYS A 401 -38.99 -45.69 -1.30
CA LYS A 401 -40.43 -45.66 -0.98
C LYS A 401 -41.24 -46.49 -1.97
N LEU A 402 -40.94 -46.38 -3.27
CA LEU A 402 -41.60 -47.16 -4.32
C LEU A 402 -41.34 -48.66 -4.13
N GLN A 403 -40.09 -49.04 -3.84
CA GLN A 403 -39.70 -50.43 -3.54
C GLN A 403 -40.41 -50.96 -2.28
N GLY A 404 -40.48 -50.18 -1.20
CA GLY A 404 -41.19 -50.58 0.02
C GLY A 404 -42.68 -50.83 -0.22
N VAL A 405 -43.31 -49.98 -1.03
CA VAL A 405 -44.70 -50.16 -1.43
C VAL A 405 -44.89 -51.39 -2.34
N MET A 406 -43.92 -51.72 -3.20
CA MET A 406 -43.93 -52.94 -3.99
C MET A 406 -43.81 -54.20 -3.12
N ASN A 407 -42.87 -54.21 -2.17
CA ASN A 407 -42.69 -55.34 -1.24
C ASN A 407 -43.96 -55.61 -0.44
N LYS A 408 -44.65 -54.56 0.02
CA LYS A 408 -45.93 -54.71 0.73
C LYS A 408 -47.01 -55.38 -0.14
N ILE A 409 -47.08 -55.06 -1.43
CA ILE A 409 -48.02 -55.72 -2.34
C ILE A 409 -47.64 -57.19 -2.56
N GLU A 410 -46.34 -57.47 -2.66
CA GLU A 410 -45.85 -58.85 -2.78
C GLU A 410 -46.30 -59.67 -1.57
N GLU A 411 -46.05 -59.17 -0.36
CA GLU A 411 -46.48 -59.79 0.91
C GLU A 411 -48.01 -59.99 0.95
N GLU A 412 -48.80 -58.99 0.57
CA GLU A 412 -50.27 -59.11 0.48
C GLU A 412 -50.71 -60.18 -0.54
N SER A 413 -50.00 -60.31 -1.66
CA SER A 413 -50.30 -61.31 -2.69
C SER A 413 -49.92 -62.72 -2.24
N GLU A 414 -48.83 -62.89 -1.50
CA GLU A 414 -48.44 -64.15 -0.88
C GLU A 414 -49.38 -64.55 0.26
N ALA A 415 -49.84 -63.60 1.07
CA ALA A 415 -50.83 -63.84 2.10
C ALA A 415 -52.15 -64.36 1.48
N LEU A 416 -52.58 -63.75 0.38
CA LEU A 416 -53.76 -64.21 -0.37
C LEU A 416 -53.56 -65.61 -0.96
N HIS A 417 -52.35 -65.95 -1.42
CA HIS A 417 -52.01 -67.29 -1.87
C HIS A 417 -52.08 -68.33 -0.74
N ARG A 418 -51.58 -67.97 0.46
CA ARG A 418 -51.69 -68.83 1.66
C ARG A 418 -53.15 -69.08 2.05
N GLN A 419 -54.00 -68.05 2.00
CA GLN A 419 -55.45 -68.20 2.26
C GLN A 419 -56.12 -69.20 1.31
N LEU A 420 -55.71 -69.23 0.03
CA LEU A 420 -56.23 -70.20 -0.94
C LEU A 420 -55.83 -71.63 -0.56
N LEU A 421 -54.57 -71.85 -0.15
CA LEU A 421 -54.07 -73.18 0.23
C LEU A 421 -54.78 -73.75 1.46
N VAL A 422 -55.21 -72.88 2.39
CA VAL A 422 -55.95 -73.26 3.60
C VAL A 422 -57.47 -73.29 3.35
N THR A 423 -57.93 -73.07 2.11
CA THR A 423 -59.34 -73.02 1.69
C THR A 423 -60.19 -71.92 2.34
N GLU A 424 -59.55 -70.85 2.85
CA GLU A 424 -60.22 -69.69 3.46
C GLU A 424 -60.85 -68.73 2.44
N ILE A 425 -60.53 -68.88 1.14
CA ILE A 425 -61.06 -68.04 0.06
C ILE A 425 -61.45 -68.90 -1.15
N ASP A 426 -62.57 -68.56 -1.80
CA ASP A 426 -62.97 -69.24 -3.03
C ASP A 426 -62.10 -68.82 -4.23
N ILE A 427 -62.02 -69.70 -5.23
CA ILE A 427 -61.15 -69.52 -6.41
C ILE A 427 -61.50 -68.25 -7.19
N VAL A 428 -62.78 -67.88 -7.29
CA VAL A 428 -63.22 -66.73 -8.09
C VAL A 428 -62.77 -65.43 -7.40
N SER A 429 -62.99 -65.33 -6.09
CA SER A 429 -62.53 -64.20 -5.27
C SER A 429 -61.01 -64.10 -5.23
N PHE A 430 -60.30 -65.23 -5.14
CA PHE A 430 -58.84 -65.28 -5.21
C PHE A 430 -58.34 -64.69 -6.53
N VAL A 431 -58.83 -65.20 -7.67
CA VAL A 431 -58.37 -64.76 -9.00
C VAL A 431 -58.60 -63.26 -9.19
N GLN A 432 -59.75 -62.73 -8.77
CA GLN A 432 -60.04 -61.30 -8.87
C GLN A 432 -59.07 -60.44 -8.02
N LYS A 433 -58.89 -60.79 -6.74
CA LYS A 433 -58.01 -60.04 -5.82
C LYS A 433 -56.54 -60.17 -6.20
N TYR A 434 -56.09 -61.39 -6.52
CA TYR A 434 -54.71 -61.68 -6.88
C TYR A 434 -54.32 -60.98 -8.18
N LYS A 435 -55.17 -61.04 -9.22
CA LYS A 435 -54.94 -60.31 -10.48
C LYS A 435 -54.80 -58.81 -10.26
N LYS A 436 -55.63 -58.21 -9.40
CA LYS A 436 -55.54 -56.78 -9.05
C LYS A 436 -54.20 -56.44 -8.39
N LEU A 437 -53.78 -57.21 -7.39
CA LEU A 437 -52.51 -57.01 -6.68
C LEU A 437 -51.31 -57.16 -7.63
N ARG A 438 -51.27 -58.23 -8.44
CA ARG A 438 -50.17 -58.46 -9.40
C ARG A 438 -50.10 -57.38 -10.47
N THR A 439 -51.24 -56.88 -10.96
CA THR A 439 -51.27 -55.78 -11.94
C THR A 439 -50.63 -54.52 -11.37
N ILE A 440 -50.99 -54.15 -10.13
CA ILE A 440 -50.43 -52.97 -9.46
C ILE A 440 -48.93 -53.17 -9.17
N TYR A 441 -48.52 -54.36 -8.74
CA TYR A 441 -47.11 -54.69 -8.52
C TYR A 441 -46.29 -54.52 -9.80
N HIS A 442 -46.71 -55.15 -10.90
CA HIS A 442 -45.97 -55.11 -12.16
C HIS A 442 -45.92 -53.69 -12.75
N GLN A 443 -47.00 -52.91 -12.63
CA GLN A 443 -46.99 -51.51 -13.02
C GLN A 443 -45.95 -50.69 -12.24
N ARG A 444 -45.87 -50.88 -10.92
CA ARG A 444 -44.88 -50.21 -10.06
C ARG A 444 -43.45 -50.69 -10.32
N ALA A 445 -43.27 -51.98 -10.59
CA ALA A 445 -41.97 -52.56 -10.94
C ALA A 445 -41.41 -51.96 -12.24
N LEU A 446 -42.25 -51.76 -13.26
CA LEU A 446 -41.87 -51.09 -14.50
C LEU A 446 -41.46 -49.64 -14.25
N ILE A 447 -42.24 -48.89 -13.47
CA ILE A 447 -41.92 -47.50 -13.10
C ILE A 447 -40.58 -47.44 -12.34
N HIS A 448 -40.34 -48.35 -11.40
CA HIS A 448 -39.09 -48.43 -10.64
C HIS A 448 -37.88 -48.74 -11.54
N LEU A 449 -38.04 -49.65 -12.50
CA LEU A 449 -36.99 -50.01 -13.46
C LEU A 449 -36.63 -48.82 -14.37
N VAL A 450 -37.64 -48.12 -14.90
CA VAL A 450 -37.44 -46.92 -15.73
C VAL A 450 -36.75 -45.82 -14.91
N ALA A 451 -37.24 -45.54 -13.69
CA ALA A 451 -36.65 -44.51 -12.85
C ALA A 451 -35.19 -44.80 -12.46
N LYS A 452 -34.82 -46.08 -12.26
CA LYS A 452 -33.45 -46.50 -11.94
C LYS A 452 -32.49 -46.42 -13.14
N THR A 453 -33.00 -46.64 -14.35
CA THR A 453 -32.19 -46.60 -15.59
C THR A 453 -31.98 -45.17 -16.07
N SER A 454 -32.95 -44.28 -15.86
CA SER A 454 -32.82 -42.85 -16.19
C SER A 454 -31.90 -42.06 -15.26
N SER A 455 -31.58 -42.54 -14.05
CA SER A 455 -30.70 -41.84 -13.10
C SER A 455 -29.20 -42.13 -13.28
N ILE A 456 -28.81 -42.86 -14.33
CA ILE A 456 -27.43 -43.31 -14.61
C ILE A 456 -26.82 -42.55 -15.83
N GLY A 457 -27.58 -41.66 -16.48
CA GLY A 457 -27.07 -40.70 -17.47
C GLY A 457 -27.16 -39.28 -16.95
#